data_AF-C4GLG2-F1
#
_entry.id   AF-C4GLG2-F1
#
_cell.length_a   1.000
_cell.length_b   1.000
_cell.length_c   1.000
_cell.angle_alpha   90.00
_cell.angle_beta   90.00
_cell.angle_gamma   90.00
#
_symmetry.space_group_name_H-M   'P 1'
#
loop_
_entity.id
_entity.type
_entity.pdbx_description
1 polymer ?
#
loop_
_entity_poly.entity_id
_entity_poly.type
_entity_poly.pdbx_seq_one_letter_code
_entity_poly.pdbx_strand_id
1 'polypeptide(L)'
;MKQKFTLAALTIALFTAPALAAPTAQQEQLNEDCAIVANIALDSMGQFQAGKNQFTALKMLQQKYVKPAKPEAQKLVGNIVEGINNMLYKQPKGTIEIGKTDAERQDHMQAWAAAVYTTCINNGK
;
A
#
# COMPACT_ATOMS: atom_id res chain seq x y z
N MET A 1 35.97 -31.63 50.12
CA MET A 1 34.85 -30.80 49.57
C MET A 1 35.42 -29.57 48.88
N LYS A 2 35.17 -29.42 47.58
CA LYS A 2 34.67 -28.20 46.89
C LYS A 2 34.80 -28.40 45.38
N GLN A 3 33.64 -28.38 44.73
CA GLN A 3 33.39 -28.50 43.29
C GLN A 3 33.98 -27.34 42.47
N LYS A 4 33.91 -27.51 41.13
CA LYS A 4 33.56 -26.52 40.06
C LYS A 4 34.66 -26.38 39.00
N PHE A 5 34.45 -26.35 37.69
CA PHE A 5 33.28 -26.48 36.79
C PHE A 5 33.86 -26.93 35.43
N THR A 6 33.18 -27.84 34.74
CA THR A 6 33.47 -28.27 33.37
C THR A 6 33.15 -27.15 32.37
N LEU A 7 34.13 -26.78 31.53
CA LEU A 7 33.94 -25.84 30.43
C LEU A 7 33.83 -26.63 29.11
N ALA A 8 32.60 -26.94 28.72
CA ALA A 8 32.29 -27.36 27.35
C ALA A 8 32.00 -26.09 26.55
N ALA A 9 32.83 -25.81 25.53
CA ALA A 9 32.69 -24.61 24.72
C ALA A 9 32.71 -24.94 23.23
N LEU A 10 31.56 -24.63 22.61
CA LEU A 10 31.34 -24.22 21.23
C LEU A 10 31.52 -25.27 20.12
N THR A 11 30.48 -26.08 19.91
CA THR A 11 30.06 -26.44 18.54
C THR A 11 29.51 -25.19 17.87
N ILE A 12 30.26 -24.63 16.93
CA ILE A 12 29.81 -23.55 16.05
C ILE A 12 28.72 -24.13 15.15
N ALA A 13 27.47 -23.90 15.51
CA ALA A 13 26.36 -23.99 14.57
C ALA A 13 26.52 -22.80 13.61
N LEU A 14 27.10 -23.06 12.44
CA LEU A 14 27.01 -22.12 11.33
C LEU A 14 25.53 -21.93 11.01
N PHE A 15 25.06 -20.72 11.30
CA PHE A 15 23.74 -20.23 10.96
C PHE A 15 23.45 -20.51 9.49
N THR A 16 22.58 -21.49 9.23
CA THR A 16 21.75 -21.52 8.03
C THR A 16 20.79 -20.34 8.12
N ALA A 17 21.26 -19.14 7.76
CA ALA A 17 20.36 -18.04 7.48
C ALA A 17 19.42 -18.54 6.36
N PRO A 18 18.09 -18.50 6.54
CA PRO A 18 17.20 -18.80 5.45
C PRO A 18 17.46 -17.74 4.38
N ALA A 19 18.01 -18.16 3.24
CA ALA A 19 18.02 -17.33 2.05
C ALA A 19 16.56 -16.92 1.83
N LEU A 20 16.27 -15.62 1.94
CA LEU A 20 14.97 -15.06 1.61
C LEU A 20 14.64 -15.54 0.20
N ALA A 21 13.70 -16.48 0.09
CA ALA A 21 13.30 -17.04 -1.18
C ALA A 21 12.87 -15.88 -2.09
N ALA A 22 13.38 -15.86 -3.32
CA ALA A 22 12.92 -14.91 -4.31
C ALA A 22 11.39 -15.00 -4.45
N PRO A 23 10.68 -13.87 -4.63
CA PRO A 23 9.23 -13.89 -4.78
C PRO A 23 8.84 -14.82 -5.94
N THR A 24 7.74 -15.55 -5.80
CA THR A 24 7.20 -16.34 -6.92
C THR A 24 6.61 -15.41 -7.98
N ALA A 25 6.52 -15.85 -9.23
CA ALA A 25 5.90 -15.06 -10.31
C ALA A 25 4.45 -14.61 -9.97
N GLN A 26 3.72 -15.42 -9.21
CA GLN A 26 2.39 -15.06 -8.70
C GLN A 26 2.47 -13.92 -7.66
N GLN A 27 3.51 -13.91 -6.83
CA GLN A 27 3.73 -12.85 -5.85
C GLN A 27 4.27 -11.57 -6.50
N GLU A 28 5.05 -11.66 -7.57
CA GLU A 28 5.45 -10.51 -8.38
C GLU A 28 4.24 -9.84 -9.03
N GLN A 29 3.34 -10.62 -9.66
CA GLN A 29 2.11 -10.06 -10.24
C GLN A 29 1.22 -9.40 -9.18
N LEU A 30 1.03 -10.05 -8.02
CA LEU A 30 0.26 -9.47 -6.92
C LEU A 30 0.88 -8.16 -6.42
N ASN A 31 2.22 -8.09 -6.34
CA ASN A 31 2.91 -6.87 -5.95
C ASN A 31 2.70 -5.74 -6.95
N GLU A 32 2.75 -6.04 -8.26
CA GLU A 32 2.50 -5.06 -9.32
C GLU A 32 1.05 -4.54 -9.28
N ASP A 33 0.08 -5.46 -9.19
CA ASP A 33 -1.34 -5.10 -9.11
C ASP A 33 -1.61 -4.22 -7.89
N CYS A 34 -1.08 -4.60 -6.71
CA CYS A 34 -1.24 -3.82 -5.49
C CYS A 34 -0.49 -2.47 -5.54
N ALA A 35 0.61 -2.36 -6.29
CA ALA A 35 1.28 -1.09 -6.51
C ALA A 35 0.40 -0.13 -7.34
N ILE A 36 -0.35 -0.62 -8.32
CA ILE A 36 -1.31 0.18 -9.08
C ILE A 36 -2.43 0.68 -8.16
N VAL A 37 -2.99 -0.21 -7.32
CA VAL A 37 -4.02 0.16 -6.32
C VAL A 37 -3.48 1.23 -5.36
N ALA A 38 -2.24 1.09 -4.89
CA ALA A 38 -1.59 2.06 -4.01
C ALA A 38 -1.38 3.43 -4.68
N ASN A 39 -1.03 3.46 -5.97
CA ASN A 39 -0.89 4.70 -6.72
C ASN A 39 -2.23 5.44 -6.88
N ILE A 40 -3.31 4.70 -7.12
CA ILE A 40 -4.67 5.29 -7.17
C ILE A 40 -5.03 5.89 -5.80
N ALA A 41 -4.68 5.20 -4.71
CA ALA A 41 -4.87 5.69 -3.35
C ALA A 41 -4.07 6.95 -3.07
N LEU A 42 -2.79 6.97 -3.43
CA LEU A 42 -1.90 8.13 -3.31
C LEU A 42 -2.51 9.36 -3.98
N ASP A 43 -2.94 9.21 -5.23
CA ASP A 43 -3.56 10.28 -6.00
C ASP A 43 -4.92 10.72 -5.42
N SER A 44 -5.73 9.77 -4.95
CA SER A 44 -7.01 10.08 -4.29
C SER A 44 -6.79 10.94 -3.05
N MET A 45 -5.79 10.59 -2.23
CA MET A 45 -5.38 11.40 -1.07
C MET A 45 -4.82 12.76 -1.50
N GLY A 46 -4.08 12.83 -2.60
CA GLY A 46 -3.65 14.12 -3.18
C GLY A 46 -4.82 15.03 -3.57
N GLN A 47 -5.86 14.49 -4.22
CA GLN A 47 -7.07 15.26 -4.54
C GLN A 47 -7.83 15.72 -3.29
N PHE A 48 -7.91 14.85 -2.27
CA PHE A 48 -8.53 15.16 -0.99
C PHE A 48 -7.81 16.31 -0.27
N GLN A 49 -6.47 16.25 -0.20
CA GLN A 49 -5.66 17.30 0.40
C GLN A 49 -5.66 18.61 -0.39
N ALA A 50 -5.89 18.55 -1.71
CA ALA A 50 -6.14 19.72 -2.54
C ALA A 50 -7.57 20.30 -2.38
N GLY A 51 -8.38 19.78 -1.44
CA GLY A 51 -9.73 20.24 -1.15
C GLY A 51 -10.75 19.92 -2.23
N LYS A 52 -10.47 18.96 -3.13
CA LYS A 52 -11.45 18.52 -4.13
C LYS A 52 -12.54 17.71 -3.44
N ASN A 53 -13.79 17.93 -3.84
CA ASN A 53 -14.88 17.06 -3.42
C ASN A 53 -14.78 15.67 -4.08
N GLN A 54 -15.49 14.70 -3.52
CA GLN A 54 -15.47 13.29 -3.95
C GLN A 54 -15.76 13.11 -5.44
N PHE A 55 -16.75 13.82 -5.98
CA PHE A 55 -17.14 13.69 -7.38
C PHE A 55 -16.07 14.22 -8.33
N THR A 56 -15.49 15.38 -8.02
CA THR A 56 -14.39 15.96 -8.79
C THR A 56 -13.15 15.07 -8.75
N ALA A 57 -12.78 14.58 -7.57
CA ALA A 57 -11.67 13.65 -7.40
C ALA A 57 -11.89 12.37 -8.21
N LEU A 58 -13.08 11.76 -8.11
CA LEU A 58 -13.44 10.55 -8.88
C LEU A 58 -13.27 10.77 -10.38
N LYS A 59 -13.79 11.89 -10.90
CA LYS A 59 -13.68 12.22 -12.33
C LYS A 59 -12.22 12.34 -12.77
N MET A 60 -11.37 12.98 -11.96
CA MET A 60 -9.94 13.13 -12.27
C MET A 60 -9.21 11.79 -12.23
N LEU A 61 -9.49 10.94 -11.24
CA LEU A 61 -8.92 9.60 -11.13
C LEU A 61 -9.38 8.71 -12.31
N GLN A 62 -10.65 8.75 -12.69
CA GLN A 62 -11.17 8.02 -13.84
C GLN A 62 -10.50 8.47 -15.15
N GLN A 63 -10.25 9.78 -15.30
CA GLN A 63 -9.50 10.30 -16.44
C GLN A 63 -8.06 9.79 -16.48
N LYS A 64 -7.40 9.67 -15.33
CA LYS A 64 -6.00 9.26 -15.25
C LYS A 64 -5.81 7.73 -15.36
N TYR A 65 -6.70 6.93 -14.79
CA TYR A 65 -6.50 5.49 -14.64
C TYR A 65 -7.44 4.64 -15.49
N VAL A 66 -8.71 5.04 -15.65
CA VAL A 66 -9.70 4.22 -16.37
C VAL A 66 -9.64 4.46 -17.87
N LYS A 67 -9.60 5.72 -18.31
CA LYS A 67 -9.55 6.06 -19.74
C LYS A 67 -8.39 5.43 -20.52
N PRO A 68 -7.14 5.40 -20.01
CA PRO A 68 -6.04 4.76 -20.73
C PRO A 68 -6.03 3.23 -20.58
N ALA A 69 -6.86 2.64 -19.71
CA ALA A 69 -6.94 1.19 -19.59
C ALA A 69 -7.57 0.57 -20.84
N LYS A 70 -7.10 -0.64 -21.17
CA LYS A 70 -7.68 -1.43 -22.27
C LYS A 70 -9.17 -1.70 -21.99
N PRO A 71 -10.04 -1.75 -23.03
CA PRO A 71 -11.49 -1.89 -22.85
C PRO A 71 -11.91 -3.03 -21.90
N GLU A 72 -11.25 -4.18 -22.00
CA GLU A 72 -11.50 -5.36 -21.16
C GLU A 72 -11.21 -5.13 -19.67
N ALA A 73 -10.30 -4.21 -19.34
CA ALA A 73 -9.90 -3.88 -17.97
C ALA A 73 -10.61 -2.63 -17.41
N GLN A 74 -11.25 -1.81 -18.25
CA GLN A 74 -11.85 -0.53 -17.83
C GLN A 74 -12.86 -0.68 -16.70
N LYS A 75 -13.69 -1.73 -16.72
CA LYS A 75 -14.67 -1.98 -15.66
C LYS A 75 -13.97 -2.29 -14.32
N LEU A 76 -12.96 -3.16 -14.35
CA LEU A 76 -12.20 -3.53 -13.15
C LEU A 76 -11.48 -2.31 -12.56
N VAL A 77 -10.73 -1.59 -13.39
CA VAL A 77 -10.01 -0.39 -12.96
C VAL A 77 -10.98 0.70 -12.47
N GLY A 78 -12.13 0.85 -13.13
CA GLY A 78 -13.20 1.75 -12.71
C GLY A 78 -13.71 1.45 -11.31
N ASN A 79 -13.98 0.17 -11.01
CA ASN A 79 -14.43 -0.27 -9.69
C ASN A 79 -13.36 -0.04 -8.61
N ILE A 80 -12.08 -0.27 -8.93
CA ILE A 80 -10.96 -0.01 -8.00
C ILE A 80 -10.86 1.48 -7.69
N VAL A 81 -10.86 2.33 -8.73
CA VAL A 81 -10.81 3.79 -8.59
C VAL A 81 -11.98 4.31 -7.76
N GLU A 82 -13.19 3.85 -8.05
CA GLU A 82 -14.38 4.24 -7.30
C GLU A 82 -14.31 3.75 -5.84
N GLY A 83 -13.91 2.50 -5.62
CA GLY A 83 -13.79 1.90 -4.30
C GLY A 83 -12.82 2.65 -3.39
N ILE A 84 -11.63 2.97 -3.89
CA ILE A 84 -10.61 3.73 -3.14
C ILE A 84 -11.11 5.14 -2.83
N ASN A 85 -11.64 5.84 -3.83
CA ASN A 85 -12.15 7.20 -3.64
C ASN A 85 -13.32 7.21 -2.62
N ASN A 86 -14.21 6.23 -2.69
CA ASN A 86 -15.29 6.08 -1.71
C ASN A 86 -14.74 5.78 -0.31
N MET A 87 -13.73 4.91 -0.19
CA MET A 87 -13.12 4.57 1.10
C MET A 87 -12.52 5.80 1.79
N LEU A 88 -11.86 6.68 1.03
CA LEU A 88 -11.27 7.91 1.54
C LEU A 88 -12.33 8.95 1.94
N TYR A 89 -13.26 9.27 1.03
CA TYR A 89 -14.21 10.36 1.22
C TYR A 89 -15.39 10.02 2.14
N LYS A 90 -15.64 8.73 2.42
CA LYS A 90 -16.65 8.29 3.39
C LYS A 90 -16.09 8.15 4.81
N GLN A 91 -14.80 8.42 5.04
CA GLN A 91 -14.29 8.48 6.41
C GLN A 91 -15.03 9.57 7.21
N PRO A 92 -15.25 9.38 8.52
CA PRO A 92 -15.85 10.40 9.35
C PRO A 92 -15.04 11.71 9.29
N LYS A 93 -15.73 12.85 9.31
CA LYS A 93 -15.08 14.17 9.24
C LYS A 93 -14.05 14.31 10.36
N GLY A 94 -12.84 14.76 10.00
CA GLY A 94 -11.72 14.93 10.94
C GLY A 94 -10.91 13.67 11.21
N THR A 95 -11.28 12.51 10.65
CA THR A 95 -10.48 11.27 10.78
C THR A 95 -9.19 11.34 9.95
N ILE A 96 -9.24 12.01 8.80
CA ILE A 96 -8.09 12.18 7.92
C ILE A 96 -7.54 13.59 8.12
N GLU A 97 -6.29 13.67 8.55
CA GLU A 97 -5.57 14.93 8.68
C GLU A 97 -5.19 15.50 7.31
N ILE A 98 -5.25 16.83 7.18
CA ILE A 98 -4.77 17.56 6.01
C ILE A 98 -3.42 18.17 6.38
N GLY A 99 -2.39 17.86 5.61
CA GLY A 99 -1.05 18.41 5.82
C GLY A 99 -1.04 19.92 5.62
N LYS A 100 -0.40 20.63 6.55
CA LYS A 100 -0.28 22.10 6.51
C LYS A 100 0.85 22.51 5.58
N THR A 101 1.92 21.71 5.52
CA THR A 101 3.06 21.86 4.61
C THR A 101 3.01 20.87 3.44
N ASP A 102 3.80 21.12 2.39
CA ASP A 102 3.94 20.15 1.29
C ASP A 102 4.53 18.82 1.77
N ALA A 103 5.46 18.86 2.73
CA ALA A 103 6.04 17.65 3.32
C ALA A 103 4.99 16.83 4.07
N GLU A 104 4.20 17.46 4.95
CA GLU A 104 3.11 16.76 5.66
C GLU A 104 2.07 16.21 4.69
N ARG A 105 1.73 16.96 3.64
CA ARG A 105 0.80 16.47 2.60
C ARG A 105 1.36 15.21 1.93
N GLN A 106 2.63 15.24 1.55
CA GLN A 106 3.28 14.10 0.91
C GLN A 106 3.36 12.89 1.87
N ASP A 107 3.64 13.11 3.15
CA ASP A 107 3.68 12.05 4.16
C ASP A 107 2.32 11.37 4.33
N HIS A 108 1.24 12.16 4.43
CA HIS A 108 -0.12 11.59 4.51
C HIS A 108 -0.52 10.84 3.22
N MET A 109 -0.11 11.34 2.05
CA MET A 109 -0.32 10.64 0.77
C MET A 109 0.39 9.28 0.74
N GLN A 110 1.64 9.23 1.18
CA GLN A 110 2.42 7.99 1.23
C GLN A 110 1.87 7.01 2.27
N ALA A 111 1.51 7.50 3.46
CA ALA A 111 0.94 6.68 4.52
C ALA A 111 -0.38 6.03 4.08
N TRP A 112 -1.24 6.80 3.41
CA TRP A 112 -2.49 6.28 2.85
C TRP A 112 -2.24 5.22 1.75
N ALA A 113 -1.33 5.50 0.82
CA ALA A 113 -0.95 4.56 -0.23
C ALA A 113 -0.38 3.25 0.34
N ALA A 114 0.50 3.33 1.34
CA ALA A 114 1.10 2.17 2.00
C ALA A 114 0.07 1.33 2.76
N ALA A 115 -0.90 1.97 3.42
CA ALA A 115 -1.99 1.27 4.10
C ALA A 115 -2.87 0.49 3.10
N VAL A 116 -3.20 1.10 1.97
CA VAL A 116 -3.96 0.45 0.89
C VAL A 116 -3.16 -0.68 0.25
N TYR A 117 -1.87 -0.48 -0.04
CA TYR A 117 -0.98 -1.53 -0.55
C TYR A 117 -0.95 -2.74 0.38
N THR A 118 -0.72 -2.52 1.68
CA THR A 118 -0.66 -3.58 2.69
C THR A 118 -1.97 -4.35 2.76
N THR A 119 -3.10 -3.66 2.70
CA THR A 119 -4.43 -4.28 2.67
C THR A 119 -4.62 -5.13 1.42
N CYS A 120 -4.20 -4.63 0.25
CA CYS A 120 -4.27 -5.36 -1.01
C CYS A 120 -3.45 -6.66 -0.96
N ILE A 121 -2.19 -6.58 -0.52
CA ILE A 121 -1.31 -7.75 -0.39
C ILE A 121 -1.90 -8.78 0.57
N ASN A 122 -2.46 -8.34 1.71
CA ASN A 122 -3.02 -9.25 2.70
C ASN A 122 -4.31 -9.95 2.23
N ASN A 123 -5.08 -9.31 1.35
CA ASN A 123 -6.29 -9.90 0.77
C ASN A 123 -6.01 -10.77 -0.46
N GLY A 124 -4.82 -10.66 -1.06
CA GLY A 124 -4.39 -11.46 -2.21
C GLY A 124 -3.63 -12.74 -1.85
N LYS A 125 -3.43 -13.01 -0.55
CA LYS A 125 -2.89 -14.28 -0.02
C LYS A 125 -4.01 -15.28 0.20
#